data_AF-A0A6L6CZM4-F1
#
_entry.id   AF-A0A6L6CZM4-F1
#
_cell.length_a   1.000
_cell.length_b   1.000
_cell.length_c   1.000
_cell.angle_alpha   90.00
_cell.angle_beta   90.00
_cell.angle_gamma   90.00
#
_symmetry.space_group_name_H-M   'P 1'
#
loop_
_entity.id
_entity.type
_entity.pdbx_description
1 polymer ?
#
loop_
_entity_poly.entity_id
_entity_poly.type
_entity_poly.pdbx_seq_one_letter_code
_entity_poly.pdbx_strand_id
1 'polypeptide(L)' 'MKRAAIALIVAGLGCVVAYSLIGSSVAEDGTLVEPFFLIPIAWLLFLTGGMLAIATFIRGRLK' A
#
# COMPACT_ATOMS: atom_id res chain seq x y z
N MET A 1 -8.95 8.00 -14.11
CA MET A 1 -9.01 7.78 -12.64
C MET A 1 -9.08 6.30 -12.24
N LYS A 2 -9.91 5.44 -12.88
CA LYS A 2 -9.94 3.99 -12.57
C LYS A 2 -8.56 3.30 -12.63
N ARG A 3 -7.79 3.52 -13.71
CA ARG A 3 -6.43 2.97 -13.85
C ARG A 3 -5.48 3.41 -12.73
N ALA A 4 -5.57 4.67 -12.29
CA ALA A 4 -4.76 5.20 -11.20
C ALA A 4 -5.14 4.56 -9.85
N ALA A 5 -6.43 4.34 -9.59
CA ALA A 5 -6.89 3.63 -8.40
C ALA A 5 -6.34 2.20 -8.35
N ILE A 6 -6.38 1.48 -9.47
CA ILE A 6 -5.81 0.13 -9.59
C ILE A 6 -4.30 0.16 -9.36
N ALA A 7 -3.57 1.10 -9.98
CA ALA A 7 -2.12 1.22 -9.82
C ALA A 7 -1.73 1.47 -8.36
N LEU A 8 -2.46 2.32 -7.64
CA LEU A 8 -2.23 2.59 -6.21
C LEU A 8 -2.47 1.33 -5.36
N ILE A 9 -3.55 0.60 -5.60
CA ILE A 9 -3.85 -0.63 -4.86
C ILE A 9 -2.79 -1.71 -5.13
N VAL A 10 -2.37 -1.89 -6.38
CA VAL A 10 -1.31 -2.84 -6.74
C VAL A 10 0.03 -2.45 -6.11
N ALA A 11 0.36 -1.15 -6.10
CA ALA A 11 1.56 -0.65 -5.43
C ALA A 11 1.51 -0.92 -3.91
N GLY A 12 0.37 -0.71 -3.26
CA GLY A 12 0.17 -1.04 -1.85
C GLY A 12 0.35 -2.53 -1.57
N LEU A 13 -0.18 -3.40 -2.42
CA LEU A 13 0.05 -4.85 -2.32
C LEU A 13 1.53 -5.19 -2.51
N GLY A 14 2.21 -4.52 -3.44
CA GLY A 14 3.66 -4.64 -3.64
C GLY A 14 4.46 -4.30 -2.37
N CYS A 15 4.07 -3.27 -1.63
CA CYS A 15 4.68 -2.94 -0.34
C CYS A 15 4.49 -4.04 0.70
N VAL A 16 3.29 -4.63 0.79
CA VAL A 16 3.01 -5.75 1.71
C VAL A 16 3.86 -6.98 1.36
N VAL A 17 3.90 -7.34 0.07
CA VAL A 17 4.71 -8.47 -0.41
C VAL A 17 6.20 -8.22 -0.15
N ALA A 18 6.69 -7.02 -0.46
CA ALA A 18 8.08 -6.66 -0.21
C ALA A 18 8.45 -6.72 1.28
N TYR A 19 7.56 -6.24 2.17
CA TYR A 19 7.74 -6.36 3.62
C TYR A 19 7.91 -7.83 4.04
N SER A 20 7.04 -8.72 3.55
CA SER A 20 7.12 -10.16 3.86
C SER A 20 8.36 -10.84 3.28
N LEU A 21 8.83 -10.43 2.10
CA LEU A 21 9.99 -11.03 1.45
C LEU A 21 11.32 -10.56 2.06
N ILE A 22 11.42 -9.29 2.46
CA ILE A 22 12.62 -8.75 3.12
C ILE A 22 12.73 -9.31 4.55
N GLY A 23 11.60 -9.45 5.26
CA GLY A 23 11.57 -9.99 6.62
C GLY A 23 12.17 -9.04 7.65
N SER A 24 12.53 -9.61 8.81
CA SER A 24 13.14 -8.88 9.92
C SER A 24 14.29 -9.68 10.54
N SER A 25 15.24 -8.96 11.14
CA SER A 25 16.37 -9.55 11.86
C SER A 25 16.76 -8.67 13.05
N VAL A 26 17.47 -9.23 14.03
CA VAL A 26 17.98 -8.49 15.18
C VAL A 26 19.50 -8.36 15.02
N ALA A 27 20.01 -7.13 15.05
CA ALA A 27 21.43 -6.84 14.96
C ALA A 27 22.17 -7.22 16.26
N GLU A 28 23.51 -7.23 16.21
CA GLU A 28 24.35 -7.60 17.36
C GLU A 28 24.15 -6.68 18.58
N ASP A 29 23.74 -5.44 18.37
CA ASP A 29 23.42 -4.45 19.41
C ASP A 29 21.97 -4.57 19.93
N GLY A 30 21.21 -5.55 19.45
CA GLY A 30 19.80 -5.76 19.82
C GLY A 30 18.81 -4.93 19.02
N THR A 31 19.25 -4.13 18.04
CA THR A 31 18.37 -3.34 17.18
C THR A 31 17.58 -4.24 16.23
N LEU A 32 16.25 -4.04 16.14
CA LEU A 32 15.41 -4.69 15.14
C LEU A 32 15.58 -3.99 13.78
N VAL A 33 16.00 -4.76 12.77
CA VAL A 33 16.15 -4.32 11.39
C VAL A 33 15.01 -4.92 10.57
N GLU A 34 14.08 -4.07 10.14
CA GLU A 34 12.93 -4.44 9.32
C GLU A 34 12.51 -3.27 8.42
N PRO A 35 11.89 -3.53 7.25
CA PRO A 35 11.44 -2.49 6.34
C PRO A 35 10.10 -1.89 6.80
N PHE A 36 10.03 -1.45 8.06
CA PHE A 36 8.79 -0.99 8.71
C PHE A 36 8.07 0.09 7.91
N PHE A 37 8.82 0.95 7.21
CA PHE A 37 8.29 2.02 6.36
C PHE A 37 7.34 1.54 5.25
N LEU A 38 7.44 0.27 4.82
CA LEU A 38 6.55 -0.30 3.80
C LEU A 38 5.10 -0.46 4.31
N ILE A 39 4.91 -0.68 5.61
CA ILE A 39 3.57 -0.83 6.22
C ILE A 39 2.75 0.47 6.13
N PRO A 40 3.20 1.64 6.65
CA PRO A 40 2.44 2.87 6.54
C PRO A 40 2.27 3.32 5.08
N ILE A 41 3.27 3.08 4.21
CA ILE A 41 3.12 3.36 2.77
C ILE A 41 2.02 2.49 2.15
N ALA A 42 1.97 1.19 2.45
CA ALA A 42 0.90 0.31 1.96
C ALA A 42 -0.49 0.84 2.35
N TRP A 43 -0.67 1.25 3.61
CA TRP A 43 -1.93 1.84 4.08
C TRP A 43 -2.29 3.14 3.37
N LEU A 44 -1.34 4.05 3.17
CA LEU A 44 -1.58 5.28 2.42
C LEU A 44 -1.99 4.99 0.96
N LEU A 45 -1.35 4.02 0.32
CA LEU A 45 -1.68 3.61 -1.04
C LEU A 45 -3.06 2.95 -1.14
N PHE A 46 -3.42 2.08 -0.19
CA PHE A 46 -4.76 1.48 -0.14
C PHE A 46 -5.85 2.52 0.13
N LEU A 47 -5.62 3.44 1.06
CA LEU A 47 -6.58 4.49 1.39
C LEU A 47 -6.81 5.42 0.19
N THR A 48 -5.73 5.91 -0.42
CA THR A 48 -5.82 6.79 -1.60
C THR A 48 -6.42 6.09 -2.82
N GLY A 49 -5.97 4.87 -3.12
CA GLY A 49 -6.51 4.04 -4.20
C GLY A 49 -7.98 3.69 -3.99
N GLY A 50 -8.36 3.33 -2.76
CA GLY A 50 -9.74 3.02 -2.37
C GLY A 50 -10.67 4.23 -2.50
N MET A 51 -10.27 5.38 -1.96
CA MET A 51 -11.04 6.63 -2.11
C MET A 51 -11.25 6.99 -3.58
N LEU A 52 -10.20 6.86 -4.41
CA LEU A 52 -10.29 7.14 -5.83
C LEU A 52 -11.21 6.14 -6.55
N ALA A 53 -11.13 4.84 -6.21
CA ALA A 53 -12.03 3.82 -6.75
C ALA A 53 -13.50 4.16 -6.42
N ILE A 54 -13.81 4.45 -5.16
CA ILE A 54 -15.15 4.85 -4.70
C ILE A 54 -15.63 6.09 -5.45
N ALA A 55 -14.81 7.14 -5.52
CA ALA A 55 -15.18 8.37 -6.23
C ALA A 55 -15.48 8.12 -7.71
N THR A 56 -14.69 7.28 -8.39
CA THR A 56 -14.97 6.92 -9.79
C THR A 56 -16.21 6.08 -9.97
N PHE A 57 -16.53 5.21 -9.00
CA PHE A 57 -17.72 4.40 -9.02
C PHE A 57 -18.97 5.28 -8.87
N ILE A 58 -19.00 6.15 -7.86
CA ILE A 58 -20.11 7.09 -7.63
C ILE A 58 -20.34 7.98 -8.85
N ARG A 59 -19.28 8.59 -9.39
CA ARG A 59 -19.38 9.44 -10.60
C ARG A 59 -19.89 8.67 -11.82
N GLY A 60 -19.66 7.37 -11.91
CA GLY A 60 -20.20 6.52 -12.96
C GLY A 60 -21.68 6.16 -12.80
N ARG A 61 -22.26 6.36 -11.60
CA ARG A 61 -23.67 6.10 -11.29
C ARG A 61 -24.53 7.36 -11.29
N LEU A 62 -23.91 8.52 -11.10
CA LEU A 62 -24.56 9.85 -11.17
C LEU A 62 -24.63 10.41 -12.61
N LYS A 63 -23.99 9.74 -13.57
CA LYS A 63 -24.17 9.97 -15.00
C LYS A 63 -25.23 9.01 -15.52
#